data_AF-A0A2A4XDE4-F1
#
_entry.id   AF-A0A2A4XDE4-F1
#
_cell.length_a   1.000
_cell.length_b   1.000
_cell.length_c   1.000
_cell.angle_alpha   90.00
_cell.angle_beta   90.00
_cell.angle_gamma   90.00
#
_symmetry.space_group_name_H-M   'P 1'
#
loop_
_entity.id
_entity.type
_entity.pdbx_description
1 polymer ?
#
loop_
_entity_poly.entity_id
_entity_poly.type
_entity_poly.pdbx_seq_one_letter_code
_entity_poly.pdbx_strand_id
1 'polypeptide(L)' 'MRPVQYFSDKYLQQCKTMTTDQIVEFLEAFRLMQQPTEKTKAISLKIPESLLTAFRHKCELNNVKYQTQIKVLMKQWV' A
#
# COMPACT_ATOMS: atom_id res chain seq x y z
N MET A 1 12.94 -16.95 11.12
CA MET A 1 12.54 -16.45 12.45
C MET A 1 11.78 -15.15 12.25
N ARG A 2 10.57 -14.98 12.80
CA ARG A 2 9.91 -13.66 12.83
C ARG A 2 10.73 -12.78 13.77
N PRO A 3 11.10 -11.54 13.40
CA PRO A 3 11.84 -10.66 14.30
C PRO A 3 11.04 -10.45 15.58
N VAL A 4 11.71 -10.57 16.72
CA VAL A 4 11.09 -10.32 18.03
C VAL A 4 10.84 -8.82 18.14
N GLN A 5 9.58 -8.43 18.30
CA GLN A 5 9.23 -7.05 18.63
C GLN A 5 9.44 -6.82 20.12
N TYR A 6 10.16 -5.77 20.46
CA TYR A 6 10.33 -5.29 21.83
C TYR A 6 9.42 -4.10 22.07
N PHE A 7 8.72 -4.09 23.20
CA PHE A 7 7.89 -2.97 23.64
C PHE A 7 8.47 -2.40 24.93
N SER A 8 8.47 -1.08 25.06
CA SER A 8 8.95 -0.43 26.28
C SER A 8 7.94 -0.60 27.42
N ASP A 9 8.41 -0.58 28.67
CA ASP A 9 7.53 -0.64 29.83
C ASP A 9 6.50 0.50 29.83
N LYS A 10 6.92 1.70 29.40
CA LYS A 10 6.03 2.86 29.24
C LYS A 10 4.87 2.56 28.29
N TYR A 11 5.16 1.93 27.15
CA TYR A 11 4.14 1.55 26.18
C TYR A 11 3.17 0.53 26.79
N LEU A 12 3.68 -0.50 27.47
CA LEU A 12 2.85 -1.53 28.09
C LEU A 12 1.94 -0.95 29.19
N GLN A 13 2.42 0.03 29.97
CA GLN A 13 1.58 0.70 30.97
C GLN A 13 0.48 1.53 30.30
N GLN A 14 0.77 2.21 29.19
CA GLN A 14 -0.24 2.94 28.43
C GLN A 14 -1.30 2.02 27.84
N CYS A 15 -0.94 0.81 27.39
CA CYS A 15 -1.91 -0.17 26.90
C CYS A 15 -2.88 -0.64 27.99
N LYS A 16 -2.42 -0.74 29.25
CA LYS A 16 -3.28 -1.14 30.38
C LYS A 16 -4.36 -0.11 30.73
N THR A 17 -4.18 1.15 30.33
CA THR A 17 -5.15 2.22 30.59
C THR A 17 -6.13 2.44 29.42
N MET A 18 -6.06 1.63 28.36
CA MET A 18 -6.96 1.78 27.21
C MET A 18 -8.39 1.42 27.58
N THR A 19 -9.33 2.22 27.08
CA THR A 19 -10.76 1.94 27.16
C THR A 19 -11.14 0.80 26.21
N THR A 20 -12.29 0.18 26.46
CA THR A 20 -12.81 -0.89 25.59
C THR A 20 -12.94 -0.44 24.13
N ASP A 21 -13.42 0.78 23.88
CA ASP A 21 -13.58 1.30 22.52
C ASP A 21 -12.24 1.43 21.79
N GLN A 22 -11.21 1.92 22.47
CA GLN A 22 -9.85 2.03 21.91
C GLN A 22 -9.23 0.66 21.62
N ILE A 23 -9.54 -0.34 22.45
CA ILE A 23 -9.10 -1.72 22.21
C ILE A 23 -9.78 -2.27 20.96
N VAL A 24 -11.09 -2.06 20.80
CA VAL A 24 -11.85 -2.51 19.62
C VAL A 24 -11.34 -1.84 18.35
N GLU A 25 -11.11 -0.52 18.38
CA GLU A 25 -10.55 0.23 17.24
C GLU A 25 -9.17 -0.31 16.84
N PHE A 26 -8.30 -0.57 17.82
CA PHE A 26 -6.99 -1.16 17.56
C PHE A 26 -7.11 -2.54 16.90
N LEU A 27 -7.97 -3.42 17.43
CA LEU A 27 -8.15 -4.76 16.89
C LEU A 27 -8.67 -4.73 15.46
N GLU A 28 -9.60 -3.83 15.14
CA GLU A 28 -10.12 -3.69 13.78
C GLU A 28 -9.06 -3.13 12.83
N ALA A 29 -8.33 -2.09 13.23
CA ALA A 29 -7.21 -1.57 12.44
C ALA A 29 -6.14 -2.64 12.19
N PHE A 30 -5.82 -3.44 13.22
CA PHE A 30 -4.88 -4.54 13.09
C PHE A 30 -5.40 -5.65 12.16
N ARG A 31 -6.69 -6.00 12.25
CA ARG A 31 -7.34 -6.95 11.34
C ARG A 31 -7.24 -6.49 9.89
N LEU A 32 -7.54 -5.23 9.62
CA LEU A 32 -7.43 -4.61 8.30
C LEU A 32 -5.98 -4.62 7.79
N MET A 33 -5.01 -4.32 8.65
CA MET A 33 -3.59 -4.36 8.30
C MET A 33 -3.11 -5.77 7.93
N GLN A 34 -3.66 -6.80 8.57
CA GLN A 34 -3.35 -8.20 8.30
C GLN A 34 -4.16 -8.79 7.16
N GLN A 35 -5.08 -8.04 6.54
CA GLN A 35 -5.85 -8.56 5.42
C GLN A 35 -4.91 -8.97 4.28
N PRO A 36 -5.12 -10.16 3.68
CA PRO A 36 -4.36 -10.58 2.52
C PRO A 36 -4.50 -9.54 1.42
N THR A 37 -3.40 -8.92 1.03
CA THR A 37 -3.38 -8.08 -0.15
C THR A 37 -3.44 -8.95 -1.40
N GLU A 38 -4.11 -8.46 -2.45
CA GLU A 38 -4.12 -9.15 -3.73
C GLU A 38 -2.69 -9.38 -4.21
N LYS A 39 -2.39 -10.61 -4.63
CA LYS A 39 -1.07 -10.96 -5.14
C LYS A 39 -0.80 -10.17 -6.40
N THR A 40 0.22 -9.31 -6.37
CA THR A 40 0.68 -8.62 -7.57
C THR A 40 1.63 -9.52 -8.37
N LYS A 41 1.44 -9.57 -9.69
CA LYS A 41 2.36 -10.24 -10.62
C LYS A 41 3.00 -9.20 -11.54
N ALA A 42 4.32 -9.24 -11.67
CA ALA A 42 5.02 -8.43 -12.66
C ALA A 42 4.67 -8.93 -14.07
N ILE A 43 4.44 -8.00 -14.99
CA ILE A 43 4.23 -8.29 -16.40
C ILE A 43 5.39 -7.73 -17.21
N SER A 44 5.80 -8.46 -18.25
CA SER A 44 6.73 -7.96 -19.25
C SER A 44 5.93 -7.56 -20.48
N LEU A 45 6.13 -6.33 -20.97
CA LEU A 45 5.40 -5.79 -22.11
C LEU A 45 6.39 -5.02 -22.99
N LYS A 46 6.44 -5.37 -24.29
CA LYS A 46 7.22 -4.62 -25.28
C LYS A 46 6.36 -3.48 -25.81
N ILE A 47 6.90 -2.27 -25.77
CA ILE A 47 6.23 -1.04 -26.20
C ILE A 47 7.25 -0.24 -27.03
N PRO A 48 6.83 0.44 -28.12
CA PRO A 48 7.69 1.37 -28.82
C PRO A 48 8.29 2.42 -27.87
N GLU A 49 9.59 2.66 -27.97
CA GLU A 49 10.31 3.55 -27.06
C GLU A 49 9.77 4.99 -27.11
N SER A 50 9.49 5.49 -28.31
CA SER A 50 8.89 6.82 -28.51
C SER A 50 7.55 6.99 -27.77
N LEU A 51 6.72 5.95 -27.80
CA LEU A 51 5.43 5.93 -27.10
C LEU A 51 5.63 5.92 -25.57
N LEU A 52 6.54 5.07 -25.07
CA LEU A 52 6.83 5.01 -23.63
C LEU A 52 7.37 6.34 -23.10
N THR A 53 8.26 6.99 -23.85
CA THR A 53 8.83 8.30 -23.50
C THR A 53 7.76 9.38 -23.46
N ALA A 54 6.93 9.50 -24.51
CA ALA A 54 5.83 10.45 -24.55
C ALA A 54 4.81 10.21 -23.41
N PHE A 55 4.51 8.95 -23.13
CA PHE A 55 3.63 8.57 -22.03
C PHE A 55 4.18 8.97 -20.66
N ARG A 56 5.48 8.73 -20.41
CA ARG A 56 6.16 9.14 -19.17
C ARG A 56 6.13 10.64 -18.96
N HIS A 57 6.47 11.42 -19.99
CA HIS A 57 6.41 12.88 -19.92
C HIS A 57 5.02 13.39 -19.61
N LYS A 58 3.98 12.83 -20.25
CA LYS A 58 2.60 13.20 -19.93
C LYS A 58 2.24 12.88 -18.47
N CYS A 59 2.71 11.75 -17.93
CA CYS A 59 2.47 11.40 -16.53
C CYS A 59 3.18 12.35 -15.56
N GLU A 60 4.43 12.73 -15.86
CA GLU A 60 5.22 13.69 -15.08
C GLU A 60 4.54 15.07 -15.04
N LEU A 61 4.05 15.56 -16.18
CA LEU A 61 3.28 16.81 -16.25
C LEU A 61 2.02 16.81 -15.39
N ASN A 62 1.44 15.63 -15.15
CA ASN A 62 0.27 15.44 -14.29
C ASN A 62 0.64 15.02 -12.86
N ASN A 63 1.92 15.02 -12.50
CA ASN A 63 2.45 14.58 -11.20
C ASN A 63 2.03 13.15 -10.80
N VAL A 64 1.97 12.24 -11.78
CA VAL A 64 1.63 10.82 -11.58
C VAL A 64 2.78 9.94 -12.07
N LYS A 65 3.10 8.86 -11.34
CA LYS A 65 4.06 7.86 -11.83
C LYS A 65 3.46 7.08 -13.00
N TYR A 66 4.22 6.88 -14.08
CA TYR A 66 3.68 6.21 -15.28
C TYR A 66 3.11 4.81 -15.00
N GLN A 67 3.70 4.02 -14.08
CA GLN A 67 3.14 2.72 -13.69
C GLN A 67 1.79 2.84 -13.00
N THR A 68 1.56 3.92 -12.25
CA THR A 68 0.25 4.22 -11.64
C THR A 68 -0.78 4.51 -12.72
N GLN A 69 -0.41 5.31 -13.73
CA GLN A 69 -1.31 5.59 -14.85
C GLN A 69 -1.67 4.33 -15.65
N ILE A 70 -0.71 3.41 -15.87
CA ILE A 70 -1.00 2.10 -16.49
C ILE A 70 -2.07 1.35 -15.68
N LYS A 71 -1.95 1.30 -14.35
CA LYS A 71 -2.95 0.65 -13.48
C LYS A 71 -4.32 1.34 -13.54
N VAL A 72 -4.35 2.67 -13.62
CA VAL A 72 -5.61 3.43 -13.78
C VAL A 72 -6.29 3.06 -15.09
N LEU A 73 -5.54 3.05 -16.20
CA LEU A 73 -6.07 2.67 -17.51
C LEU A 73 -6.60 1.23 -17.51
N MET A 74 -5.87 0.30 -16.89
CA MET A 74 -6.33 -1.09 -16.74
C MET A 74 -7.65 -1.19 -15.96
N LYS A 75 -7.80 -0.43 -14.87
CA LYS A 75 -9.02 -0.39 -14.05
C LYS A 75 -10.19 0.28 -14.75
N GLN A 76 -9.93 1.31 -15.57
CA GLN A 76 -10.97 2.01 -16.33
C GLN A 76 -11.47 1.18 -17.52
N TRP A 77 -10.64 0.26 -18.00
CA TRP A 77 -10.97 -0.60 -19.12
C TRP A 77 -11.93 -1.75 -18.75
N VAL A 78 -11.89 -2.22 -17.49
CA VAL A 78 -12.74 -3.29 -16.97
C VAL A 78 -13.90 -2.73 -16.16
#